data_AF-A0A5N6KSN5-F1
#
_entry.id   AF-A0A5N6KSN5-F1
#
_cell.length_a   1.000
_cell.length_b   1.000
_cell.length_c   1.000
_cell.angle_alpha   90.00
_cell.angle_beta   90.00
_cell.angle_gamma   90.00
#
_symmetry.space_group_name_H-M   'P 1'
#
loop_
_entity.id
_entity.type
_entity.pdbx_description
1 polymer ?
#
loop_
_entity_poly.entity_id
_entity_poly.type
_entity_poly.pdbx_seq_one_letter_code
_entity_poly.pdbx_strand_id
1 'polypeptide(L)'
;MRDIAVEWGSVMKFILKQRVQWSDVSPRGGPFEFAEDYRVLYNDWPYGIDTRITHLVIWTKFGFEEDAATGDLTPAARKQIDDFVTRVFRKGDENGRENVMWFKNWAALKSVHAIEHFHVMLFDADKTFLREVTGDDRAMSEKIREAE
;
A
#
# COMPACT_ATOMS: atom_id res chain seq x y z
N MET A 1 -15.60 -4.41 -16.82
CA MET A 1 -14.25 -4.58 -16.21
C MET A 1 -13.31 -5.04 -17.33
N ARG A 2 -12.53 -4.14 -17.94
CA ARG A 2 -11.46 -4.56 -18.87
C ARG A 2 -10.36 -5.19 -18.02
N ASP A 3 -9.90 -6.36 -18.44
CA ASP A 3 -8.97 -7.16 -17.67
C ASP A 3 -7.56 -6.53 -17.77
N ILE A 4 -7.11 -5.85 -16.70
CA ILE A 4 -5.84 -5.12 -16.67
C ILE A 4 -4.67 -6.04 -17.02
N ALA A 5 -4.76 -7.31 -16.63
CA ALA A 5 -3.76 -8.31 -17.00
C ALA A 5 -3.70 -8.54 -18.52
N VAL A 6 -4.84 -8.48 -19.22
CA VAL A 6 -4.92 -8.64 -20.67
C VAL A 6 -4.40 -7.40 -21.39
N GLU A 7 -4.71 -6.20 -20.91
CA GLU A 7 -4.30 -4.95 -21.55
C GLU A 7 -2.80 -4.64 -21.36
N TRP A 8 -2.26 -4.93 -20.17
CA TRP A 8 -0.87 -4.62 -19.85
C TRP A 8 0.07 -5.84 -19.98
N GLY A 9 -0.48 -7.05 -20.14
CA GLY A 9 0.26 -8.31 -20.13
C GLY A 9 0.69 -8.77 -18.72
N SER A 10 0.62 -7.89 -17.71
CA SER A 10 0.72 -8.24 -16.29
C SER A 10 0.23 -7.09 -15.41
N VAL A 11 -0.40 -7.42 -14.27
CA VAL A 11 -0.77 -6.46 -13.22
C VAL A 11 0.47 -5.71 -12.72
N MET A 12 1.63 -6.39 -12.64
CA MET A 12 2.91 -5.79 -12.27
C MET A 12 3.29 -4.60 -13.15
N LYS A 13 3.25 -4.78 -14.48
CA LYS A 13 3.64 -3.73 -15.43
C LYS A 13 2.70 -2.54 -15.33
N PHE A 14 1.43 -2.79 -15.05
CA PHE A 14 0.45 -1.74 -14.74
C PHE A 14 0.83 -0.99 -13.45
N ILE A 15 1.08 -1.67 -12.34
CA ILE A 15 1.46 -1.01 -11.08
C ILE A 15 2.70 -0.15 -11.28
N LEU A 16 3.79 -0.70 -11.82
CA LEU A 16 5.04 0.02 -12.03
C LEU A 16 4.89 1.25 -12.92
N LYS A 17 4.14 1.13 -14.03
CA LYS A 17 4.04 2.22 -15.02
C LYS A 17 2.93 3.22 -14.73
N GLN A 18 1.81 2.79 -14.15
CA GLN A 18 0.60 3.60 -14.03
C GLN A 18 0.31 4.04 -12.60
N ARG A 19 0.71 3.24 -11.59
CA ARG A 19 0.39 3.53 -10.19
C ARG A 19 1.58 4.12 -9.45
N VAL A 20 2.68 3.39 -9.31
CA VAL A 20 3.85 3.91 -8.58
C VAL A 20 4.77 4.79 -9.44
N GLN A 21 4.72 4.62 -10.76
CA GLN A 21 5.48 5.40 -11.75
C GLN A 21 7.00 5.41 -11.50
N TRP A 22 7.56 4.30 -11.03
CA TRP A 22 9.00 4.15 -10.82
C TRP A 22 9.69 3.71 -12.11
N SER A 23 10.72 4.46 -12.52
CA SER A 23 11.64 4.06 -13.58
C SER A 23 12.72 3.07 -13.08
N ASP A 24 13.04 3.14 -11.79
CA ASP A 24 14.00 2.28 -11.09
C ASP A 24 13.42 1.84 -9.74
N VAL A 25 13.44 0.54 -9.49
CA VAL A 25 12.94 -0.12 -8.26
C VAL A 25 14.04 -0.32 -7.22
N SER A 26 15.27 0.13 -7.47
CA SER A 26 16.35 0.11 -6.50
C SER A 26 16.05 1.13 -5.38
N PRO A 27 16.05 0.73 -4.09
CA PRO A 27 15.86 1.66 -2.99
C PRO A 27 17.09 2.57 -2.85
N ARG A 28 16.87 3.83 -2.48
CA ARG A 28 17.94 4.80 -2.20
C ARG A 28 18.65 4.50 -0.87
N GLY A 29 17.92 3.98 0.12
CA GLY A 29 18.45 3.71 1.46
C GLY A 29 17.75 2.58 2.19
N GLY A 30 17.78 2.64 3.52
CA GLY A 30 17.12 1.67 4.38
C GLY A 30 15.59 1.77 4.33
N PRO A 31 14.88 0.77 4.88
CA PRO A 31 13.42 0.76 4.92
C PRO A 31 12.83 2.06 5.50
N PHE A 32 11.96 2.70 4.71
CA PHE A 32 11.25 3.94 5.06
C PHE A 32 12.14 5.17 5.39
N GLU A 33 13.42 5.15 5.00
CA GLU A 33 14.34 6.28 5.18
C GLU A 33 14.05 7.42 4.20
N PHE A 34 13.74 7.09 2.95
CA PHE A 34 13.48 8.04 1.87
C PHE A 34 12.04 7.92 1.36
N ALA A 35 11.37 9.05 1.17
CA ALA A 35 9.98 9.10 0.68
C ALA A 35 9.85 8.61 -0.78
N GLU A 36 10.95 8.66 -1.54
CA GLU A 36 11.02 8.20 -2.92
C GLU A 36 10.91 6.67 -3.05
N ASP A 37 11.22 5.94 -1.98
CA ASP A 37 11.30 4.47 -1.95
C ASP A 37 9.95 3.79 -1.61
N TYR A 38 8.91 4.57 -1.33
CA TYR A 38 7.55 4.04 -1.14
C TYR A 38 6.47 4.93 -1.76
N ARG A 39 5.28 4.36 -1.96
CA ARG A 39 4.07 5.08 -2.38
C ARG A 39 2.89 4.63 -1.54
N VAL A 40 2.08 5.58 -1.08
CA VAL A 40 0.82 5.33 -0.39
C VAL A 40 -0.30 5.59 -1.39
N LEU A 41 -0.98 4.54 -1.83
CA LEU A 41 -2.01 4.64 -2.87
C LEU A 41 -3.31 4.01 -2.37
N TYR A 42 -4.44 4.43 -2.94
CA TYR A 42 -5.67 3.69 -2.74
C TYR A 42 -5.56 2.30 -3.36
N ASN A 43 -6.15 1.31 -2.69
CA ASN A 43 -6.32 0.00 -3.28
C ASN A 43 -7.27 0.12 -4.49
N ASP A 44 -6.79 -0.26 -5.66
CA ASP A 44 -7.59 -0.24 -6.89
C ASP A 44 -8.74 -1.26 -6.85
N TRP A 45 -8.58 -2.33 -6.07
CA TRP A 45 -9.58 -3.37 -5.82
C TRP A 45 -9.79 -3.57 -4.31
N PRO A 46 -10.48 -2.63 -3.64
CA PRO A 46 -10.72 -2.74 -2.21
C PRO A 46 -11.60 -3.96 -1.91
N TYR A 47 -11.44 -4.51 -0.72
CA TYR A 47 -12.32 -5.58 -0.25
C TYR A 47 -13.76 -5.07 -0.12
N GLY A 48 -14.73 -5.99 -0.22
CA GLY A 48 -16.15 -5.69 0.03
C GLY A 48 -16.42 -5.48 1.53
N ILE A 49 -15.85 -4.44 2.10
CA ILE A 49 -15.93 -4.07 3.52
C ILE A 49 -16.74 -2.79 3.72
N ASP A 50 -16.96 -2.41 4.98
CA ASP A 50 -17.67 -1.18 5.34
C ASP A 50 -17.08 0.02 4.59
N THR A 51 -17.93 0.86 3.99
CA THR A 51 -17.53 2.00 3.16
C THR A 51 -16.78 3.09 3.94
N ARG A 52 -16.84 3.06 5.28
CA ARG A 52 -16.04 3.93 6.14
C ARG A 52 -14.59 3.48 6.26
N ILE A 53 -14.28 2.25 5.84
CA ILE A 53 -12.91 1.74 5.85
C ILE A 53 -12.22 2.14 4.54
N THR A 54 -11.25 3.03 4.67
CA THR A 54 -10.34 3.34 3.57
C THR A 54 -9.25 2.28 3.49
N HIS A 55 -9.15 1.61 2.33
CA HIS A 55 -8.14 0.58 2.06
C HIS A 55 -7.01 1.16 1.22
N LEU A 56 -5.85 1.37 1.86
CA LEU A 56 -4.63 1.82 1.19
C LEU A 56 -3.66 0.65 0.97
N VAL A 57 -2.83 0.79 -0.05
CA VAL A 57 -1.71 -0.09 -0.37
C VAL A 57 -0.43 0.73 -0.34
N ILE A 58 0.54 0.27 0.45
CA ILE A 58 1.85 0.88 0.55
C ILE A 58 2.79 0.01 -0.27
N TRP A 59 3.26 0.54 -1.39
CA TRP A 59 4.24 -0.10 -2.27
C TRP A 59 5.65 0.31 -1.84
N THR A 60 6.59 -0.63 -1.81
CA THR A 60 7.99 -0.38 -1.42
C THR A 60 8.97 -0.89 -2.47
N LYS A 61 10.08 -0.16 -2.63
CA LYS A 61 11.25 -0.58 -3.43
C LYS A 61 12.12 -1.62 -2.73
N PHE A 62 12.01 -1.71 -1.41
CA PHE A 62 12.74 -2.65 -0.57
C PHE A 62 11.83 -3.78 -0.10
N GLY A 63 12.45 -4.91 0.25
CA GLY A 63 11.77 -6.04 0.87
C GLY A 63 11.73 -5.95 2.38
N PHE A 64 10.94 -6.84 2.98
CA PHE A 64 10.89 -7.03 4.43
C PHE A 64 11.49 -8.39 4.77
N GLU A 65 12.24 -8.44 5.86
CA GLU A 65 12.81 -9.69 6.34
C GLU A 65 11.69 -10.63 6.83
N GLU A 66 11.72 -11.88 6.37
CA GLU A 66 10.78 -12.93 6.75
C GLU A 66 11.54 -14.08 7.43
N ASP A 67 10.93 -14.70 8.42
CA ASP A 67 11.41 -15.92 9.05
C ASP A 67 11.34 -17.07 8.04
N ALA A 68 12.49 -17.71 7.78
CA ALA A 68 12.60 -18.71 6.73
C ALA A 68 11.79 -19.99 6.97
N ALA A 69 11.41 -20.29 8.22
CA ALA A 69 10.66 -21.49 8.57
C ALA A 69 9.14 -21.26 8.44
N THR A 70 8.68 -20.05 8.73
CA THR A 70 7.24 -19.73 8.80
C THR A 70 6.77 -18.84 7.64
N GLY A 71 7.65 -18.07 7.02
CA GLY A 71 7.30 -17.04 6.04
C GLY A 71 6.61 -15.81 6.63
N ASP A 72 6.57 -15.68 7.97
CA ASP A 72 6.08 -14.47 8.64
C ASP A 72 7.18 -13.41 8.74
N LEU A 73 6.80 -12.15 8.92
CA LEU A 73 7.76 -11.07 9.15
C LEU A 73 8.59 -11.32 10.41
N THR A 74 9.89 -11.07 10.35
CA THR A 74 10.71 -11.05 11.57
C THR A 74 10.21 -9.96 12.53
N PRO A 75 10.45 -10.09 13.85
CA PRO A 75 10.07 -9.05 14.81
C PRO A 75 10.63 -7.67 14.45
N ALA A 76 11.84 -7.62 13.87
CA ALA A 76 12.47 -6.39 13.41
C ALA A 76 11.71 -5.77 12.22
N ALA A 77 11.39 -6.56 11.18
CA ALA A 77 10.63 -6.10 10.03
C ALA A 77 9.21 -5.65 10.42
N ARG A 78 8.54 -6.41 11.30
CA ARG A 78 7.23 -6.04 11.85
C ARG A 78 7.28 -4.70 12.59
N LYS A 79 8.33 -4.48 13.40
CA LYS A 79 8.52 -3.21 14.09
C LYS A 79 8.77 -2.05 13.13
N GLN A 80 9.55 -2.26 12.06
CA GLN A 80 9.79 -1.22 11.05
C GLN A 80 8.48 -0.76 10.39
N ILE A 81 7.61 -1.70 10.03
CA ILE A 81 6.29 -1.37 9.44
C ILE A 81 5.41 -0.66 10.48
N ASP A 82 5.34 -1.16 11.72
CA ASP A 82 4.49 -0.55 12.74
C ASP A 82 4.96 0.86 13.15
N ASP A 83 6.27 1.09 13.23
CA ASP A 83 6.84 2.42 13.45
C ASP A 83 6.49 3.38 12.29
N PHE A 84 6.58 2.91 11.05
CA PHE A 84 6.15 3.67 9.86
C PHE A 84 4.65 3.99 9.93
N VAL A 85 3.79 2.99 10.17
CA VAL A 85 2.34 3.18 10.23
C VAL A 85 1.96 4.14 11.35
N THR A 86 2.62 4.01 12.50
CA THR A 86 2.41 4.91 13.63
C THR A 86 2.82 6.34 13.29
N ARG A 87 3.96 6.52 12.63
CA ARG A 87 4.47 7.83 12.22
C ARG A 87 3.62 8.48 11.12
N VAL A 88 3.04 7.73 10.19
CA VAL A 88 2.31 8.30 9.05
C VAL A 88 0.81 8.41 9.32
N PHE A 89 0.19 7.38 9.91
CA PHE A 89 -1.26 7.25 9.98
C PHE A 89 -1.85 7.45 11.37
N ARG A 90 -1.07 7.26 12.44
CA ARG A 90 -1.53 7.41 13.83
C ARG A 90 -1.16 8.76 14.45
N LYS A 91 -0.97 9.80 13.63
CA LYS A 91 -0.72 11.17 14.09
C LYS A 91 -2.06 11.83 14.46
N GLY A 92 -2.12 12.45 15.65
CA GLY A 92 -3.30 13.15 16.16
C GLY A 92 -4.34 12.23 16.82
N ASP A 93 -5.09 12.76 17.79
CA ASP A 93 -6.22 12.06 18.44
C ASP A 93 -7.39 11.81 17.46
N GLU A 94 -7.48 12.62 16.41
CA GLU A 94 -8.57 12.64 15.42
C GLU A 94 -8.65 11.40 14.53
N ASN A 95 -7.51 10.74 14.23
CA ASN A 95 -7.50 9.50 13.48
C ASN A 95 -7.57 8.25 14.36
N GLY A 96 -7.58 8.38 15.70
CA GLY A 96 -7.62 7.29 16.66
C GLY A 96 -6.56 6.21 16.42
N ARG A 97 -5.57 6.06 17.32
CA ARG A 97 -4.61 4.93 17.23
C ARG A 97 -5.29 3.56 17.01
N GLU A 98 -6.52 3.42 17.49
CA GLU A 98 -7.38 2.24 17.42
C GLU A 98 -8.07 2.04 16.05
N ASN A 99 -8.17 3.07 15.22
CA ASN A 99 -8.85 3.02 13.91
C ASN A 99 -7.90 2.69 12.75
N VAL A 100 -6.62 2.43 13.03
CA VAL A 100 -5.60 2.12 12.03
C VAL A 100 -5.03 0.72 12.27
N MET A 101 -5.24 -0.16 11.29
CA MET A 101 -4.61 -1.47 11.24
C MET A 101 -3.84 -1.65 9.94
N TRP A 102 -2.86 -2.54 9.97
CA TRP A 102 -2.10 -2.92 8.79
C TRP A 102 -1.93 -4.43 8.75
N PHE A 103 -1.81 -4.96 7.54
CA PHE A 103 -1.49 -6.36 7.32
C PHE A 103 -0.68 -6.51 6.04
N LYS A 104 0.10 -7.58 5.97
CA LYS A 104 0.82 -7.97 4.76
C LYS A 104 0.36 -9.36 4.37
N ASN A 105 0.07 -9.55 3.09
CA ASN A 105 -0.28 -10.88 2.58
C ASN A 105 0.96 -11.79 2.56
N TRP A 106 0.73 -13.08 2.83
CA TRP A 106 1.76 -14.11 2.85
C TRP A 106 2.39 -14.25 1.46
N ALA A 107 3.69 -14.54 1.40
CA ALA A 107 4.44 -14.67 0.15
C ALA A 107 3.80 -15.65 -0.84
N ALA A 108 3.19 -16.74 -0.34
CA ALA A 108 2.49 -17.76 -1.14
C ALA A 108 1.26 -17.23 -1.90
N LEU A 109 0.71 -16.07 -1.54
CA LEU A 109 -0.43 -15.43 -2.20
C LEU A 109 -0.01 -14.24 -3.08
N LYS A 110 1.30 -13.94 -3.17
CA LYS A 110 1.81 -12.80 -3.93
C LYS A 110 1.96 -13.15 -5.40
N SER A 111 1.13 -12.55 -6.26
CA SER A 111 1.29 -12.60 -7.71
C SER A 111 2.44 -11.71 -8.23
N VAL A 112 3.12 -10.96 -7.36
CA VAL A 112 3.99 -9.81 -7.69
C VAL A 112 5.27 -9.91 -6.86
N HIS A 113 6.35 -10.43 -7.46
CA HIS A 113 7.63 -10.71 -6.76
C HIS A 113 8.67 -9.56 -6.83
N ALA A 114 8.50 -8.59 -7.74
CA ALA A 114 9.52 -7.57 -7.99
C ALA A 114 9.41 -6.30 -7.12
N ILE A 115 8.24 -6.08 -6.50
CA ILE A 115 7.99 -4.97 -5.57
C ILE A 115 7.11 -5.47 -4.44
N GLU A 116 7.50 -5.13 -3.21
CA GLU A 116 6.77 -5.53 -2.01
C GLU A 116 5.66 -4.53 -1.69
N HIS A 117 4.66 -5.00 -0.96
CA HIS A 117 3.58 -4.14 -0.48
C HIS A 117 2.93 -4.68 0.78
N PHE A 118 2.31 -3.77 1.52
CA PHE A 118 1.41 -4.10 2.63
C PHE A 118 0.19 -3.18 2.57
N HIS A 119 -0.85 -3.56 3.30
CA HIS A 119 -2.11 -2.86 3.33
C HIS A 119 -2.27 -2.10 4.63
N VAL A 120 -2.88 -0.92 4.55
CA VAL A 120 -3.34 -0.16 5.70
C VAL A 120 -4.83 0.06 5.55
N MET A 121 -5.57 -0.21 6.62
CA MET A 121 -7.00 0.08 6.72
C MET A 121 -7.20 1.18 7.75
N LEU A 122 -7.92 2.23 7.37
CA LEU A 122 -8.28 3.33 8.25
C LEU A 122 -9.80 3.41 8.34
N PHE A 123 -10.33 3.37 9.56
CA PHE A 123 -11.75 3.54 9.80
C PHE A 123 -12.10 5.03 9.98
N ASP A 124 -13.03 5.52 9.17
CA ASP A 124 -13.59 6.88 9.22
C ASP A 124 -12.54 8.01 9.14
N ALA A 125 -11.50 7.79 8.31
CA ALA A 125 -10.39 8.74 8.18
C ALA A 125 -10.83 10.05 7.51
N ASP A 126 -10.30 11.17 8.01
CA ASP A 126 -10.55 12.48 7.44
C ASP A 126 -10.05 12.59 5.98
N LYS A 127 -10.86 13.23 5.13
CA LYS A 127 -10.57 13.35 3.69
C LYS A 127 -9.41 14.28 3.37
N THR A 128 -9.12 15.25 4.23
CA THR A 128 -7.97 16.15 4.07
C THR A 128 -6.69 15.39 4.41
N PHE A 129 -6.72 14.65 5.51
CA PHE A 129 -5.64 13.73 5.89
C PHE A 129 -5.35 12.70 4.79
N LEU A 130 -6.38 12.04 4.23
CA LEU A 130 -6.21 11.05 3.18
C LEU A 130 -5.56 11.66 1.92
N ARG A 131 -5.94 12.88 1.53
CA ARG A 131 -5.33 13.58 0.39
C ARG A 131 -3.86 13.91 0.64
N GLU A 132 -3.51 14.34 1.85
CA GLU A 132 -2.12 14.61 2.22
C GLU A 132 -1.25 13.36 2.13
N VAL A 133 -1.67 12.25 2.74
CA VAL A 133 -0.84 11.03 2.80
C VAL A 133 -0.77 10.29 1.47
N THR A 134 -1.79 10.42 0.62
CA THR A 134 -1.81 9.77 -0.70
C THR A 134 -1.28 10.65 -1.83
N GLY A 135 -1.06 11.95 -1.58
CA GLY A 135 -0.69 12.91 -2.62
C GLY A 135 -1.77 13.07 -3.68
N ASP A 136 -3.03 13.18 -3.26
CA ASP A 136 -4.22 13.25 -4.14
C ASP A 136 -4.41 12.03 -5.07
N ASP A 137 -3.90 10.85 -4.69
CA ASP A 137 -4.22 9.62 -5.42
C ASP A 137 -5.73 9.32 -5.38
N ARG A 138 -6.22 8.62 -6.41
CA ARG A 138 -7.59 8.10 -6.46
C ARG A 138 -7.55 6.67 -7.00
N ALA A 139 -8.34 5.79 -6.38
CA ALA A 139 -8.49 4.41 -6.83
C ALA A 139 -8.94 4.36 -8.30
N MET A 140 -8.38 3.44 -9.08
CA MET A 140 -8.76 3.26 -10.48
C MET A 140 -10.22 2.82 -10.64
N SER A 141 -10.77 2.07 -9.68
CA SER A 141 -12.18 1.67 -9.67
C SER A 141 -13.13 2.87 -9.60
N GLU A 142 -12.73 3.98 -8.95
CA GLU A 142 -13.50 5.22 -8.94
C GLU A 142 -13.42 5.94 -10.29
N LYS A 143 -12.21 6.02 -10.87
CA LYS A 143 -12.00 6.69 -12.18
C LYS A 143 -12.78 6.03 -13.31
N ILE A 144 -12.94 4.71 -13.26
CA ILE A 144 -13.73 3.97 -14.26
C ILE A 144 -15.23 4.26 -14.11
N ARG A 145 -15.74 4.34 -12.88
CA ARG A 145 -17.17 4.66 -12.62
C ARG A 145 -17.56 6.08 -13.04
N GLU A 146 -16.64 7.03 -12.99
CA GLU A 146 -16.87 8.42 -13.43
C GLU A 146 -16.83 8.58 -14.96
N ALA A 147 -16.27 7.61 -15.69
CA ALA A 147 -16.13 7.63 -17.15
C ALA A 147 -17.27 6.89 -17.89
N GLU A 148 -18.22 6.32 -17.15
CA GLU A 148 -19.45 5.69 -17.64
C GLU A 148 -20.65 6.62 -17.47
#